data_AF-A0A5N9HEH0-F1
#
_entry.id   AF-A0A5N9HEH0-F1
#
_cell.length_a   1.000
_cell.length_b   1.000
_cell.length_c   1.000
_cell.angle_alpha   90.00
_cell.angle_beta   90.00
_cell.angle_gamma   90.00
#
_symmetry.space_group_name_H-M   'P 1'
#
loop_
_entity.id
_entity.type
_entity.pdbx_description
1 polymer ?
#
loop_
_entity_poly.entity_id
_entity_poly.type
_entity_poly.pdbx_seq_one_letter_code
_entity_poly.pdbx_strand_id
1 'polypeptide(L)' 'MLPHVSKFGIYLNAAEGKVVRITSPYWFPEEPDWVYVTNEVNATLLQIRDLIGEKNLSQEADSVSWGRIPLKD' A
#
# COMPACT_ATOMS: atom_id res chain seq x y z
N MET A 1 1.75 22.73 -7.29
CA MET A 1 1.29 21.35 -7.02
C MET A 1 1.35 21.13 -5.52
N LEU A 2 0.26 20.69 -4.89
CA LEU A 2 0.25 20.45 -3.44
C LEU A 2 1.26 19.33 -3.11
N PRO A 3 2.21 19.54 -2.18
CA PRO A 3 3.32 18.60 -1.91
C PRO A 3 2.85 17.23 -1.39
N HIS A 4 1.59 17.10 -0.98
CA HIS A 4 1.04 15.88 -0.37
C HIS A 4 0.55 14.83 -1.38
N VAL A 5 0.36 15.20 -2.65
CA VAL A 5 -0.13 14.27 -3.70
C VAL A 5 0.92 13.20 -4.02
N SER A 6 2.20 13.49 -3.79
CA SER A 6 3.31 12.56 -4.06
C SER A 6 3.29 11.30 -3.19
N LYS A 7 2.49 11.26 -2.11
CA LYS A 7 2.36 10.11 -1.21
C LYS A 7 1.04 9.35 -1.39
N PHE A 8 0.24 9.68 -2.40
CA PHE A 8 -0.96 8.91 -2.70
C PHE A 8 -0.60 7.66 -3.50
N GLY A 9 -1.21 6.55 -3.13
CA GLY A 9 -0.85 5.26 -3.70
C GLY A 9 -1.29 4.09 -2.85
N ILE A 10 -0.79 2.92 -3.23
CA ILE A 10 -0.95 1.67 -2.51
C ILE A 10 0.32 1.39 -1.70
N TYR A 11 0.13 1.01 -0.44
CA TYR A 11 1.21 0.62 0.46
C TYR A 11 0.97 -0.80 0.97
N LEU A 12 2.04 -1.57 1.11
CA LEU A 12 2.05 -2.94 1.60
C LEU A 12 2.69 -2.98 2.99
N ASN A 13 2.01 -3.62 3.93
CA ASN A 13 2.62 -4.16 5.12
C ASN A 13 2.96 -5.64 4.85
N ALA A 14 4.25 -5.93 4.66
CA ALA A 14 4.71 -7.28 4.35
C ALA A 14 4.61 -8.23 5.56
N ALA A 15 4.71 -7.70 6.79
CA ALA A 15 4.58 -8.49 8.01
C ALA A 15 3.13 -8.97 8.23
N GLU A 16 2.14 -8.16 7.86
CA GLU A 16 0.73 -8.51 7.98
C GLU A 16 0.12 -9.09 6.70
N GLY A 17 0.81 -9.02 5.57
CA GLY A 17 0.26 -9.39 4.26
C GLY A 17 -0.91 -8.50 3.84
N LYS A 18 -0.89 -7.21 4.21
CA LYS A 18 -2.00 -6.29 3.99
C LYS A 18 -1.61 -5.12 3.13
N VAL A 19 -2.52 -4.69 2.26
CA VAL A 19 -2.36 -3.45 1.48
C VAL A 19 -3.41 -2.41 1.82
N VAL A 20 -3.03 -1.15 1.80
CA VAL A 20 -3.94 -0.02 2.04
C VAL A 20 -3.84 0.99 0.89
N ARG A 21 -4.97 1.64 0.60
CA ARG A 21 -5.07 2.69 -0.40
C ARG A 21 -5.08 4.05 0.26
N ILE A 22 -4.10 4.88 -0.07
CA ILE A 22 -3.97 6.24 0.44
C ILE A 22 -4.40 7.22 -0.64
N THR A 23 -5.59 7.79 -0.47
CA THR A 23 -6.16 8.85 -1.31
C THR A 23 -6.47 10.11 -0.51
N SER A 24 -6.05 10.17 0.75
CA SER A 24 -6.35 11.25 1.68
C SER A 24 -5.11 11.63 2.47
N PRO A 25 -4.88 12.92 2.76
CA PRO A 25 -3.67 13.39 3.44
C PRO A 25 -3.72 13.26 4.97
N TYR A 26 -4.78 12.69 5.54
CA TYR A 26 -5.00 12.62 6.99
C TYR A 26 -4.16 11.55 7.68
N TRP A 27 -3.70 10.54 6.93
CA TRP A 27 -2.86 9.48 7.44
C TRP A 27 -1.94 8.98 6.33
N PHE A 28 -0.66 8.85 6.64
CA PHE A 28 0.32 8.24 5.75
C PHE A 28 0.95 7.04 6.46
N PRO A 29 1.10 5.91 5.76
CA PRO A 29 1.85 4.78 6.26
C PRO A 29 3.32 5.15 6.45
N GLU A 30 3.93 4.69 7.55
CA GLU A 30 5.34 4.95 7.86
C GLU A 30 6.20 3.71 7.58
N GLU A 31 7.41 3.95 7.07
CA GLU A 31 8.45 2.92 6.93
C GLU A 31 9.07 2.62 8.30
N PRO A 32 9.53 1.38 8.58
CA PRO A 32 9.68 0.26 7.64
C PRO A 32 8.45 -0.63 7.51
N ASP A 33 7.42 -0.44 8.34
CA ASP A 33 6.25 -1.32 8.38
C ASP A 33 5.43 -1.29 7.08
N TRP A 34 5.31 -0.11 6.47
CA TRP A 34 4.54 0.07 5.25
C TRP A 34 5.42 0.54 4.09
N VAL A 35 5.50 -0.30 3.06
CA VAL A 35 6.31 -0.06 1.86
C VAL A 35 5.43 0.39 0.70
N TYR A 36 5.85 1.43 0.00
CA TYR A 36 5.14 1.94 -1.16
C TYR A 36 5.20 0.96 -2.34
N VAL A 37 4.04 0.64 -2.91
CA VAL A 37 3.90 -0.29 -4.04
C VAL A 37 3.73 0.47 -5.37
N THR A 38 2.75 1.37 -5.45
CA THR A 38 2.38 2.10 -6.68
C THR A 38 1.58 3.37 -6.39
N ASN A 39 1.65 4.37 -7.28
CA ASN A 39 0.79 5.58 -7.24
C ASN A 39 -0.59 5.31 -7.85
N GLU A 40 -0.78 4.17 -8.52
CA GLU A 40 -2.05 3.79 -9.12
C GLU A 40 -3.03 3.36 -8.01
N VAL A 41 -3.71 4.34 -7.42
CA VAL A 41 -4.66 4.11 -6.31
C VAL A 41 -5.81 3.19 -6.70
N ASN A 42 -6.14 3.09 -7.98
CA ASN A 42 -7.20 2.20 -8.48
C ASN A 42 -6.69 0.83 -8.94
N ALA A 43 -5.41 0.50 -8.69
CA ALA A 43 -4.86 -0.80 -9.01
C ALA A 43 -5.71 -1.92 -8.38
N THR A 44 -5.97 -2.95 -9.18
CA THR A 44 -6.71 -4.13 -8.70
C THR A 44 -5.84 -4.95 -7.76
N LEU A 45 -6.45 -5.76 -6.89
CA LEU A 45 -5.67 -6.62 -5.99
C LEU A 45 -4.73 -7.56 -6.77
N LEU A 46 -5.16 -8.08 -7.92
CA LEU A 46 -4.32 -8.91 -8.78
C LEU A 46 -3.08 -8.16 -9.29
N GLN A 47 -3.25 -6.93 -9.78
CA GLN A 47 -2.14 -6.08 -10.21
C GLN A 47 -1.20 -5.73 -9.04
N ILE A 48 -1.77 -5.47 -7.86
CA ILE A 48 -0.97 -5.19 -6.66
C ILE A 48 -0.10 -6.38 -6.30
N ARG A 49 -0.65 -7.61 -6.34
CA ARG A 49 0.10 -8.85 -6.04
C ARG A 49 1.22 -9.08 -7.04
N ASP A 50 0.94 -8.88 -8.33
CA ASP A 50 1.94 -8.94 -9.40
C ASP A 50 3.10 -7.97 -9.12
N LEU A 51 2.78 -6.69 -8.87
CA LEU A 51 3.77 -5.66 -8.53
C LEU A 51 4.58 -5.98 -7.26
N ILE A 52 3.95 -6.57 -6.25
CA ILE A 52 4.62 -6.98 -5.01
C ILE A 52 5.63 -8.10 -5.29
N GLY A 53 5.25 -9.07 -6.12
CA GLY A 53 6.12 -10.14 -6.58
C GLY A 53 7.28 -9.62 -7.43
N GLU A 54 7.01 -8.79 -8.43
CA GLU A 54 8.03 -8.18 -9.30
C GLU A 54 9.05 -7.37 -8.49
N LYS A 55 8.58 -6.59 -7.50
CA LYS A 55 9.42 -5.77 -6.63
C LYS A 55 10.04 -6.55 -5.47
N ASN A 56 9.74 -7.85 -5.33
CA ASN A 56 10.19 -8.72 -4.23
C ASN A 56 9.88 -8.13 -2.83
N LEU A 57 8.73 -7.48 -2.68
CA LEU A 57 8.34 -6.79 -1.44
C LEU A 57 7.75 -7.74 -0.38
N SER A 58 7.29 -8.93 -0.78
CA SER A 58 6.82 -9.98 0.13
C SER A 58 7.03 -11.36 -0.50
N GLN A 59 7.30 -12.36 0.34
CA GLN A 59 7.43 -13.76 -0.05
C GLN A 59 6.07 -14.41 -0.39
N GLU A 60 4.97 -13.84 0.14
CA GLU A 60 3.61 -14.35 -0.04
C GLU A 60 2.72 -13.32 -0.74
N ALA A 61 3.17 -12.85 -1.91
CA ALA A 61 2.44 -11.84 -2.68
C ALA A 61 0.99 -12.27 -2.96
N ASP A 62 0.76 -13.55 -3.30
CA ASP A 62 -0.58 -14.06 -3.61
C ASP A 62 -1.57 -14.05 -2.42
N SER A 63 -1.04 -14.14 -1.19
CA SER A 63 -1.83 -14.11 0.04
C SER A 63 -2.26 -12.69 0.44
N VAL A 64 -1.67 -11.66 -0.18
CA VAL A 64 -1.90 -10.27 0.18
C VAL A 64 -3.36 -9.87 0.00
N SER A 65 -3.91 -9.17 0.98
CA SER A 65 -5.33 -8.77 1.03
C SER A 65 -5.50 -7.31 1.43
N TRP A 66 -6.68 -6.72 1.20
CA TRP A 66 -6.96 -5.35 1.61
C TRP A 66 -7.03 -5.23 3.14
N GLY A 67 -6.20 -4.34 3.69
CA GLY A 67 -6.23 -3.93 5.08
C GLY A 67 -7.21 -2.79 5.35
N ARG A 68 -7.31 -2.40 6.61
CA ARG A 68 -8.05 -1.21 7.04
C ARG A 68 -7.06 -0.15 7.52
N ILE A 69 -7.33 1.11 7.19
CA ILE A 69 -6.61 2.25 7.76
C ILE A 69 -7.11 2.41 9.20
N PRO A 70 -6.23 2.56 10.20
CA PRO A 70 -6.65 2.83 11.56
C PRO A 70 -7.43 4.15 11.60
N LEU A 71 -8.68 4.08 12.05
CA LEU A 71 -9.47 5.27 12.37
C LEU A 71 -8.88 5.85 13.67
N LYS A 72 -8.36 7.08 13.61
CA LYS A 72 -8.13 7.86 14.82
C LYS A 72 -9.51 8.23 15.37
N ASP A 73 -9.83 7.70 16.56
CA ASP A 73 -10.91 8.22 17.41
C ASP A 73 -10.54 9.62 17.92
#